data_AF-A0A0B2AGE2-F1
#
_entry.id   AF-A0A0B2AGE2-F1
#
_cell.length_a   1.000
_cell.length_b   1.000
_cell.length_c   1.000
_cell.angle_alpha   90.00
_cell.angle_beta   90.00
_cell.angle_gamma   90.00
#
_symmetry.space_group_name_H-M   'P 1'
#
loop_
_entity.id
_entity.type
_entity.pdbx_description
1 polymer ?
#
loop_
_entity_poly.entity_id
_entity_poly.type
_entity_poly.pdbx_seq_one_letter_code
_entity_poly.pdbx_strand_id
1 'polypeptide(L)'
;MTSDRIDTYLDDMLDRLEGTPAERRRMLSEAEAHLRDSADAFERGGMDADAAQSAAIAAFGDAPTIARVSNRRKPAALLAAFVRAAAQLGVYGFAAIGVAALLARGLALVTSVQWVYGAPTGYQFTPAQCAHWLAVQPGASNCHTAAAMESSDDSFLFVLAAAIIGLVVAGVILAMLRLARRYPLGTASRLPRNVVAAIGATAFLGAGAALVAAGAANGIARGVWGQGVLYTDGVVALIFGVVFLIRFLRTIRPVSAAAA
;
A
#
# COMPACT_ATOMS: atom_id res chain seq x y z
N MET A 1 14.71 -30.20 39.61
CA MET A 1 13.49 -29.52 39.11
C MET A 1 13.02 -30.31 37.92
N THR A 2 11.94 -31.05 38.06
CA THR A 2 11.31 -31.77 36.94
C THR A 2 10.78 -30.71 35.98
N SER A 3 11.23 -30.73 34.72
CA SER A 3 10.73 -29.79 33.70
C SER A 3 9.25 -30.04 33.49
N ASP A 4 8.41 -29.02 33.64
CA ASP A 4 6.97 -29.12 33.38
C ASP A 4 6.76 -29.46 31.90
N ARG A 5 6.00 -30.53 31.62
CA ARG A 5 5.73 -30.97 30.25
C ARG A 5 4.87 -29.96 29.50
N ILE A 6 3.97 -29.27 30.20
CA ILE A 6 3.11 -28.24 29.63
C ILE A 6 3.96 -27.05 29.19
N ASP A 7 4.92 -26.60 29.99
CA ASP A 7 5.81 -25.49 29.63
C ASP A 7 6.65 -25.84 28.38
N THR A 8 7.19 -27.05 28.34
CA THR A 8 7.96 -27.54 27.18
C THR A 8 7.09 -27.58 25.91
N TYR A 9 5.82 -27.97 26.04
CA TYR A 9 4.85 -27.96 24.94
C TYR A 9 4.52 -26.54 24.47
N LEU A 10 4.36 -25.59 25.41
CA LEU A 10 4.07 -24.19 25.10
C LEU A 10 5.25 -23.49 24.43
N ASP A 11 6.49 -23.84 24.79
CA ASP A 11 7.69 -23.36 24.10
C ASP A 11 7.75 -23.87 22.65
N ASP A 12 7.50 -25.16 22.42
CA ASP A 12 7.42 -25.71 21.05
C ASP A 12 6.29 -25.06 20.24
N MET A 13 5.15 -24.78 20.87
CA MET A 13 4.04 -24.07 20.25
C MET A 13 4.39 -22.61 19.94
N LEU A 14 5.08 -21.90 20.85
CA LEU A 14 5.51 -20.51 20.67
C LEU A 14 6.42 -20.34 19.44
N ASP A 15 7.35 -21.26 19.24
CA ASP A 15 8.28 -21.26 18.11
C ASP A 15 7.56 -21.44 16.76
N ARG A 16 6.37 -22.05 16.77
CA ARG A 16 5.59 -22.37 15.57
C ARG A 16 4.43 -21.42 15.30
N LEU A 17 3.96 -20.70 16.32
CA LEU A 17 2.85 -19.75 16.17
C LEU A 17 3.28 -18.52 15.36
N GLU A 18 2.52 -18.24 14.32
CA GLU A 18 2.61 -16.99 13.56
C GLU A 18 1.70 -15.92 14.15
N GLY A 19 2.03 -14.65 13.90
CA GLY A 19 1.16 -13.52 14.23
C GLY A 19 1.86 -12.43 15.01
N THR A 20 1.07 -11.48 15.50
CA THR A 20 1.60 -10.40 16.35
C THR A 20 1.96 -10.93 17.74
N PRO A 21 2.90 -10.29 18.47
CA PRO A 21 3.24 -10.69 19.83
C PRO A 21 2.03 -10.78 20.77
N ALA A 22 1.04 -9.90 20.61
CA ALA A 22 -0.18 -9.92 21.41
C ALA A 22 -1.08 -11.11 21.09
N GLU A 23 -1.20 -11.50 19.82
CA GLU A 23 -1.98 -12.67 19.40
C GLU A 23 -1.31 -13.96 19.88
N ARG A 24 0.01 -14.09 19.73
CA ARG A 24 0.76 -15.26 20.23
C ARG A 24 0.62 -15.41 21.73
N ARG A 25 0.82 -14.32 22.50
CA ARG A 25 0.65 -14.33 23.97
C ARG A 25 -0.77 -14.72 24.38
N ARG A 26 -1.79 -14.20 23.70
CA ARG A 26 -3.19 -14.57 23.96
C ARG A 26 -3.41 -16.06 23.71
N MET A 27 -2.95 -16.57 22.56
CA MET A 27 -3.12 -17.99 22.20
C MET A 27 -2.40 -18.91 23.18
N LEU A 28 -1.18 -18.56 23.59
CA LEU A 28 -0.42 -19.34 24.57
C LEU A 28 -1.08 -19.31 25.95
N SER A 29 -1.55 -18.15 26.41
CA SER A 29 -2.27 -18.03 27.68
C SER A 29 -3.58 -18.83 27.69
N GLU A 30 -4.30 -18.88 26.57
CA GLU A 30 -5.51 -19.68 26.42
C GLU A 30 -5.19 -21.19 26.37
N ALA A 31 -4.14 -21.58 25.64
CA ALA A 31 -3.68 -22.97 25.59
C ALA A 31 -3.16 -23.45 26.97
N GLU A 32 -2.39 -22.64 27.68
CA GLU A 32 -1.91 -22.91 29.03
C GLU A 32 -3.08 -23.15 29.99
N ALA A 33 -4.07 -22.25 29.99
CA ALA A 33 -5.26 -22.39 30.83
C ALA A 33 -5.99 -23.72 30.55
N HIS A 34 -6.24 -24.04 29.28
CA HIS A 34 -6.90 -25.29 28.90
C HIS A 34 -6.10 -26.55 29.26
N LEU A 35 -4.78 -26.52 29.06
CA LEU A 35 -3.91 -27.65 29.41
C LEU A 35 -3.89 -27.88 30.91
N ARG A 36 -3.78 -26.82 31.71
CA ARG A 36 -3.81 -26.92 33.18
C ARG A 36 -5.17 -27.37 33.70
N ASP A 37 -6.26 -26.78 33.22
CA ASP A 37 -7.62 -27.21 33.59
C ASP A 37 -7.86 -28.70 33.27
N SER A 38 -7.31 -29.18 32.15
CA SER A 38 -7.42 -30.59 31.74
C SER A 38 -6.55 -31.50 32.60
N ALA A 39 -5.31 -31.11 32.89
CA ALA A 39 -4.42 -31.85 33.79
C ALA A 39 -5.06 -31.98 35.19
N ASP A 40 -5.57 -30.88 35.75
CA ASP A 40 -6.28 -30.87 37.04
C ASP A 40 -7.51 -31.80 37.04
N ALA A 41 -8.20 -31.93 35.91
CA ALA A 41 -9.31 -32.87 35.77
C ALA A 41 -8.83 -34.34 35.77
N PHE A 42 -7.72 -34.64 35.11
CA PHE A 42 -7.12 -35.98 35.10
C PHE A 42 -6.55 -36.38 36.47
N GLU A 43 -5.91 -35.45 37.18
CA GLU A 43 -5.41 -35.68 38.55
C GLU A 43 -6.57 -35.97 39.51
N ARG A 44 -7.67 -35.21 39.44
CA ARG A 44 -8.89 -35.51 40.21
C ARG A 44 -9.51 -36.86 39.86
N GLY A 45 -9.23 -37.38 38.66
CA GLY A 45 -9.57 -38.74 38.23
C GLY A 45 -8.64 -39.83 38.77
N GLY A 46 -7.61 -39.48 39.55
CA GLY A 46 -6.68 -40.41 40.18
C GLY A 46 -5.38 -40.68 39.40
N MET A 47 -5.10 -39.93 38.33
CA MET A 47 -3.79 -39.99 37.66
C MET A 47 -2.72 -39.27 38.47
N ASP A 48 -1.47 -39.72 38.38
CA ASP A 48 -0.35 -38.91 38.86
C ASP A 48 -0.14 -37.67 37.97
N ALA A 49 0.51 -36.65 38.50
CA ALA A 49 0.68 -35.36 37.82
C ALA A 49 1.37 -35.47 36.45
N ASP A 50 2.41 -36.30 36.30
CA ASP A 50 3.16 -36.42 35.04
C ASP A 50 2.32 -37.15 33.97
N ALA A 51 1.59 -38.19 34.38
CA ALA A 51 0.62 -38.87 33.53
C ALA A 51 -0.56 -37.96 33.15
N ALA A 52 -1.07 -37.16 34.08
CA ALA A 52 -2.16 -36.22 33.86
C ALA A 52 -1.78 -35.12 32.85
N GLN A 53 -0.59 -34.52 32.97
CA GLN A 53 -0.06 -33.57 31.99
C GLN A 53 0.09 -34.21 30.61
N SER A 54 0.61 -35.43 30.56
CA SER A 54 0.78 -36.18 29.31
C SER A 54 -0.56 -36.48 28.63
N ALA A 55 -1.57 -36.86 29.42
CA ALA A 55 -2.93 -37.10 28.94
C ALA A 55 -3.58 -35.79 28.46
N ALA A 56 -3.36 -34.67 29.16
CA ALA A 56 -3.83 -33.35 28.75
C ALA A 56 -3.23 -32.93 27.40
N ILE A 57 -1.92 -33.07 27.21
CA ILE A 57 -1.25 -32.78 25.93
C ILE A 57 -1.77 -33.69 24.82
N ALA A 58 -1.92 -35.00 25.08
CA ALA A 58 -2.44 -35.94 24.09
C ALA A 58 -3.88 -35.62 23.68
N ALA A 59 -4.73 -35.20 24.63
CA ALA A 59 -6.10 -34.79 24.38
C ALA A 59 -6.20 -33.45 23.63
N PHE A 60 -5.30 -32.51 23.95
CA PHE A 60 -5.23 -31.20 23.29
C PHE A 60 -4.70 -31.31 21.86
N GLY A 61 -3.76 -32.22 21.60
CA GLY A 61 -3.15 -32.48 20.30
C GLY A 61 -1.70 -31.97 20.20
N ASP A 62 -0.98 -32.45 19.19
CA ASP A 62 0.42 -32.06 19.00
C ASP A 62 0.56 -30.57 18.63
N ALA A 63 1.59 -29.92 19.19
CA ALA A 63 1.91 -28.52 18.93
C ALA A 63 2.00 -28.18 17.42
N PRO A 64 2.64 -28.99 16.53
CA PRO A 64 2.60 -28.75 15.10
C PRO A 64 1.20 -28.63 14.49
N THR A 65 0.28 -29.53 14.87
CA THR A 65 -1.10 -29.53 14.35
C THR A 65 -1.88 -28.33 14.86
N ILE A 66 -1.81 -28.04 16.17
CA ILE A 66 -2.53 -26.90 16.74
C ILE A 66 -1.98 -25.59 16.18
N ALA A 67 -0.66 -25.42 16.11
CA ALA A 67 -0.06 -24.24 15.51
C ALA A 67 -0.51 -24.08 14.05
N ARG A 68 -0.59 -25.15 13.25
CA ARG A 68 -1.06 -25.08 11.86
C ARG A 68 -2.51 -24.63 11.74
N VAL A 69 -3.39 -25.12 12.60
CA VAL A 69 -4.80 -24.71 12.64
C VAL A 69 -4.92 -23.25 13.06
N SER A 70 -4.19 -22.85 14.11
CA SER A 70 -4.17 -21.47 14.61
C SER A 70 -3.55 -20.48 13.61
N ASN A 71 -2.56 -20.92 12.84
CA ASN A 71 -1.93 -20.13 11.79
C ASN A 71 -2.80 -20.03 10.52
N ARG A 72 -3.88 -20.82 10.39
CA ARG A 72 -4.72 -20.85 9.20
C ARG A 72 -5.46 -19.52 9.03
N ARG A 73 -4.96 -18.70 8.11
CA ARG A 73 -5.56 -17.40 7.82
C ARG A 73 -6.88 -17.56 7.09
N LYS A 74 -7.91 -16.85 7.57
CA LYS A 74 -9.21 -16.80 6.90
C LYS A 74 -9.07 -16.02 5.57
N PRO A 75 -9.63 -16.51 4.45
CA PRO A 75 -9.50 -15.84 3.14
C PRO A 75 -10.06 -14.41 3.17
N ALA A 76 -11.16 -14.17 3.91
CA ALA A 76 -11.71 -12.83 4.11
C ALA A 76 -10.73 -11.88 4.80
N ALA A 77 -9.92 -12.37 5.76
CA ALA A 77 -8.92 -11.56 6.44
C ALA A 77 -7.75 -11.20 5.51
N LEU A 78 -7.34 -12.14 4.64
CA LEU A 78 -6.36 -11.87 3.59
C LEU A 78 -6.87 -10.83 2.59
N LEU A 79 -8.10 -11.01 2.08
CA LEU A 79 -8.73 -10.05 1.17
C LEU A 79 -8.82 -8.66 1.80
N ALA A 80 -9.27 -8.56 3.06
CA ALA A 80 -9.33 -7.27 3.77
C ALA A 80 -7.94 -6.63 3.96
N ALA A 81 -6.89 -7.43 4.14
CA ALA A 81 -5.52 -6.95 4.21
C ALA A 81 -5.06 -6.38 2.85
N PHE A 82 -5.33 -7.11 1.76
CA PHE A 82 -5.03 -6.67 0.39
C PHE A 82 -5.80 -5.42 0.02
N VAL A 83 -7.12 -5.37 0.24
CA VAL A 83 -7.94 -4.18 -0.04
C VAL A 83 -7.45 -2.99 0.78
N ARG A 84 -7.06 -3.19 2.05
CA ARG A 84 -6.46 -2.11 2.85
C ARG A 84 -5.15 -1.62 2.23
N ALA A 85 -4.25 -2.52 1.84
CA ALA A 85 -2.98 -2.15 1.23
C ALA A 85 -3.18 -1.42 -0.12
N ALA A 86 -4.09 -1.92 -0.96
CA ALA A 86 -4.45 -1.31 -2.23
C ALA A 86 -5.06 0.08 -2.02
N ALA A 87 -6.00 0.23 -1.09
CA ALA A 87 -6.59 1.53 -0.77
C ALA A 87 -5.55 2.52 -0.20
N GLN A 88 -4.61 2.05 0.62
CA GLN A 88 -3.50 2.88 1.08
C GLN A 88 -2.62 3.36 -0.08
N LEU A 89 -2.19 2.46 -0.97
CA LEU A 89 -1.44 2.84 -2.18
C LEU A 89 -2.25 3.77 -3.07
N GLY A 90 -3.56 3.53 -3.22
CA GLY A 90 -4.48 4.38 -3.95
C GLY A 90 -4.50 5.81 -3.41
N VAL A 91 -4.55 6.01 -2.08
CA VAL A 91 -4.46 7.35 -1.49
C VAL A 91 -3.20 8.08 -1.94
N TYR A 92 -2.04 7.42 -1.88
CA TYR A 92 -0.79 8.04 -2.30
C TYR A 92 -0.73 8.27 -3.82
N GLY A 93 -1.26 7.35 -4.62
CA GLY A 93 -1.33 7.46 -6.08
C GLY A 93 -2.19 8.65 -6.51
N PHE A 94 -3.43 8.73 -6.01
CA PHE A 94 -4.32 9.84 -6.34
C PHE A 94 -3.82 11.18 -5.76
N ALA A 95 -3.18 11.18 -4.59
CA ALA A 95 -2.52 12.38 -4.08
C ALA A 95 -1.36 12.83 -4.99
N ALA A 96 -0.50 11.91 -5.43
CA ALA A 96 0.59 12.21 -6.36
C ALA A 96 0.05 12.77 -7.68
N ILE A 97 -1.00 12.16 -8.24
CA ILE A 97 -1.68 12.64 -9.45
C ILE A 97 -2.21 14.07 -9.27
N GLY A 98 -2.92 14.35 -8.17
CA GLY A 98 -3.45 15.69 -7.89
C GLY A 98 -2.34 16.74 -7.68
N VAL A 99 -1.28 16.39 -6.96
CA VAL A 99 -0.11 17.26 -6.76
C VAL A 99 0.58 17.55 -8.09
N ALA A 100 0.75 16.54 -8.94
CA ALA A 100 1.38 16.70 -10.24
C ALA A 100 0.55 17.60 -11.18
N ALA A 101 -0.78 17.46 -11.20
CA ALA A 101 -1.66 18.34 -11.97
C ALA A 101 -1.56 19.81 -11.52
N LEU A 102 -1.53 20.06 -10.20
CA LEU A 102 -1.36 21.41 -9.64
C LEU A 102 0.02 22.00 -9.99
N LEU A 103 1.08 21.18 -9.89
CA LEU A 103 2.44 21.60 -10.24
C LEU A 103 2.59 21.86 -11.74
N ALA A 104 2.00 21.05 -12.60
CA ALA A 104 2.00 21.27 -14.05
C ALA A 104 1.32 22.60 -14.40
N ARG A 105 0.16 22.89 -13.79
CA ARG A 105 -0.54 24.16 -13.98
C ARG A 105 0.29 25.34 -13.47
N GLY A 106 0.91 25.21 -12.29
CA GLY A 106 1.80 26.22 -11.73
C GLY A 106 3.03 26.47 -12.61
N LEU A 107 3.65 25.40 -13.12
CA LEU A 107 4.81 25.47 -13.99
C LEU A 107 4.47 26.15 -15.31
N ALA A 108 3.27 25.92 -15.85
CA ALA A 108 2.79 26.58 -17.07
C ALA A 108 2.64 28.10 -16.90
N LEU A 109 2.32 28.58 -15.68
CA LEU A 109 2.25 30.01 -15.37
C LEU A 109 3.64 30.67 -15.34
N VAL A 110 4.68 29.92 -14.97
CA VAL A 110 6.06 30.45 -14.85
C VAL A 110 6.86 30.29 -16.14
N THR A 111 6.52 29.28 -16.96
CA THR A 111 7.24 28.95 -18.19
C THR A 111 6.41 29.30 -19.43
N SER A 112 5.57 28.38 -19.89
CA SER A 112 4.51 28.59 -20.87
C SER A 112 3.56 27.40 -20.88
N VAL A 113 2.29 27.64 -21.20
CA VAL A 113 1.30 26.57 -21.42
C VAL A 113 1.72 25.62 -22.55
N GLN A 114 2.47 26.11 -23.53
CA GLN A 114 2.89 25.40 -24.74
C GLN A 114 4.03 24.45 -24.44
N TRP A 115 4.96 24.83 -23.56
CA TRP A 115 6.00 23.91 -23.12
C TRP A 115 5.42 22.78 -22.25
N VAL A 116 4.47 23.11 -21.37
CA VAL A 116 3.88 22.11 -20.46
C VAL A 116 2.87 21.21 -21.15
N TYR A 117 1.93 21.76 -21.93
CA TYR A 117 0.76 21.07 -22.49
C TYR A 117 0.71 21.10 -24.02
N GLY A 118 1.72 21.67 -24.69
CA GLY A 118 1.69 21.85 -26.13
C GLY A 118 1.80 20.56 -26.93
N ALA A 119 1.44 20.68 -28.20
CA ALA A 119 1.56 19.61 -29.18
C ALA A 119 3.02 19.18 -29.40
N PRO A 120 3.26 17.96 -29.91
CA PRO A 120 4.60 17.48 -30.22
C PRO A 120 5.34 18.42 -31.19
N THR A 121 6.66 18.50 -31.04
CA THR A 121 7.50 19.34 -31.90
C THR A 121 7.33 18.97 -33.38
N GLY A 122 6.99 19.97 -34.20
CA GLY A 122 6.78 19.81 -35.64
C GLY A 122 5.40 19.26 -36.03
N TYR A 123 4.49 19.05 -35.07
CA TYR A 123 3.10 18.72 -35.38
C TYR A 123 2.44 19.89 -36.12
N GLN A 124 1.78 19.62 -37.24
CA GLN A 124 1.05 20.63 -38.02
C GLN A 124 -0.44 20.37 -37.92
N PHE A 125 -1.18 21.36 -37.41
CA PHE A 125 -2.64 21.29 -37.38
C PHE A 125 -3.21 21.48 -38.79
N THR A 126 -4.24 20.70 -39.12
CA THR A 126 -5.01 20.95 -40.34
C THR A 126 -5.80 22.26 -40.21
N PRO A 127 -6.21 22.90 -41.31
CA PRO A 127 -7.02 24.12 -41.25
C PRO A 127 -8.31 23.96 -40.44
N ALA A 128 -8.96 22.80 -40.52
CA ALA A 128 -10.17 22.50 -39.75
C ALA A 128 -9.90 22.40 -38.24
N GLN A 129 -8.80 21.75 -37.83
CA GLN A 129 -8.39 21.70 -36.43
C GLN A 129 -8.02 23.10 -35.89
N CYS A 130 -7.30 23.88 -36.69
CA CYS A 130 -6.94 25.26 -36.37
C CYS A 130 -8.19 26.12 -36.12
N ALA A 131 -9.18 26.06 -37.03
CA ALA A 131 -10.44 26.76 -36.88
C ALA A 131 -11.21 26.31 -35.63
N HIS A 132 -11.24 24.99 -35.35
CA HIS A 132 -11.86 24.45 -34.15
C HIS A 132 -11.24 25.01 -32.87
N TRP A 133 -9.92 24.92 -32.71
CA TRP A 133 -9.26 25.37 -31.49
C TRP A 133 -9.38 26.87 -31.28
N LEU A 134 -9.26 27.69 -32.32
CA LEU A 134 -9.46 29.14 -32.22
C LEU A 134 -10.91 29.50 -31.87
N ALA A 135 -11.89 28.69 -32.28
CA ALA A 135 -13.29 28.90 -31.92
C ALA A 135 -13.56 28.58 -30.44
N VAL A 136 -12.93 27.55 -29.88
CA VAL A 136 -13.07 27.17 -28.46
C VAL A 136 -12.27 28.09 -27.54
N GLN A 137 -11.10 28.56 -27.99
CA GLN A 137 -10.18 29.41 -27.22
C GLN A 137 -9.97 30.77 -27.91
N PRO A 138 -10.96 31.69 -27.87
CA PRO A 138 -10.94 32.95 -28.62
C PRO A 138 -9.85 33.93 -28.16
N GLY A 139 -9.28 33.74 -26.97
CA GLY A 139 -8.17 34.54 -26.45
C GLY A 139 -6.78 34.12 -26.96
N ALA A 140 -6.68 33.01 -27.70
CA ALA A 140 -5.41 32.51 -28.19
C ALA A 140 -4.93 33.24 -29.45
N SER A 141 -3.62 33.50 -29.53
CA SER A 141 -3.02 34.21 -30.67
C SER A 141 -2.77 33.32 -31.89
N ASN A 142 -2.74 31.99 -31.72
CA ASN A 142 -2.54 31.02 -32.78
C ASN A 142 -3.10 29.64 -32.36
N CYS A 143 -3.26 28.73 -33.32
CA CYS A 143 -3.83 27.41 -33.08
C CYS A 143 -3.02 26.53 -32.13
N HIS A 144 -1.69 26.63 -32.13
CA HIS A 144 -0.84 25.87 -31.19
C HIS A 144 -1.10 26.30 -29.74
N THR A 145 -1.26 27.61 -29.54
CA THR A 145 -1.59 28.20 -28.24
C THR A 145 -2.99 27.79 -27.82
N ALA A 146 -3.97 27.90 -28.72
CA ALA A 146 -5.34 27.48 -28.47
C ALA A 146 -5.43 26.00 -28.05
N ALA A 147 -4.78 25.10 -28.81
CA ALA A 147 -4.75 23.68 -28.49
C ALA A 147 -4.05 23.37 -27.17
N ALA A 148 -2.97 24.07 -26.84
CA ALA A 148 -2.25 23.89 -25.58
C ALA A 148 -3.06 24.40 -24.37
N MET A 149 -3.79 25.51 -24.52
CA MET A 149 -4.70 26.04 -23.50
C MET A 149 -5.84 25.06 -23.24
N GLU A 150 -6.48 24.56 -24.29
CA GLU A 150 -7.52 23.55 -24.17
C GLU A 150 -7.00 22.29 -23.48
N SER A 151 -5.87 21.75 -23.95
CA SER A 151 -5.25 20.57 -23.35
C SER A 151 -4.92 20.79 -21.87
N SER A 152 -4.51 22.01 -21.49
CA SER A 152 -4.24 22.36 -20.11
C SER A 152 -5.50 22.34 -19.24
N ASP A 153 -6.60 22.89 -19.75
CA ASP A 153 -7.88 22.96 -19.03
C ASP A 153 -8.51 21.57 -18.89
N ASP A 154 -8.55 20.80 -19.99
CA ASP A 154 -9.06 19.42 -20.00
C ASP A 154 -8.24 18.51 -19.09
N SER A 155 -6.91 18.52 -19.25
CA SER A 155 -6.02 17.67 -18.44
C SER A 155 -6.17 18.03 -16.97
N PHE A 156 -6.20 19.31 -16.63
CA PHE A 156 -6.38 19.73 -15.25
C PHE A 156 -7.72 19.26 -14.68
N LEU A 157 -8.82 19.47 -15.41
CA LEU A 157 -10.15 19.07 -14.98
C LEU A 157 -10.25 17.56 -14.76
N PHE A 158 -9.86 16.75 -15.75
CA PHE A 158 -9.97 15.30 -15.67
C PHE A 158 -9.05 14.70 -14.61
N VAL A 159 -7.79 15.16 -14.55
CA VAL A 159 -6.80 14.63 -13.62
C VAL A 159 -7.14 15.03 -12.18
N LEU A 160 -7.54 16.28 -11.94
CA LEU A 160 -7.95 16.73 -10.62
C LEU A 160 -9.24 16.04 -10.16
N ALA A 161 -10.24 15.90 -11.05
CA ALA A 161 -11.46 15.18 -10.73
C ALA A 161 -11.17 13.71 -10.38
N ALA A 162 -10.34 13.03 -11.17
CA ALA A 162 -9.91 11.67 -10.90
C ALA A 162 -9.16 11.55 -9.55
N ALA A 163 -8.28 12.50 -9.24
CA ALA A 163 -7.57 12.55 -7.97
C ALA A 163 -8.55 12.70 -6.79
N ILE A 164 -9.50 13.63 -6.87
CA ILE A 164 -10.50 13.87 -5.82
C ILE A 164 -11.38 12.65 -5.62
N ILE A 165 -11.97 12.12 -6.70
CA ILE A 165 -12.85 10.95 -6.65
C ILE A 165 -12.08 9.74 -6.09
N GLY A 166 -10.87 9.50 -6.57
CA GLY A 166 -10.02 8.41 -6.11
C GLY A 166 -9.65 8.51 -4.63
N LEU A 167 -9.33 9.72 -4.14
CA LEU A 167 -9.07 9.97 -2.72
C LEU A 167 -10.31 9.74 -1.86
N VAL A 168 -11.48 10.20 -2.30
CA VAL A 168 -12.75 9.97 -1.59
C VAL A 168 -13.06 8.48 -1.50
N VAL A 169 -13.00 7.76 -2.62
CA VAL A 169 -13.27 6.31 -2.67
C VAL A 169 -12.29 5.55 -1.78
N ALA A 170 -10.99 5.82 -1.88
CA ALA A 170 -9.98 5.17 -1.06
C ALA A 170 -10.17 5.51 0.43
N GLY A 171 -10.51 6.76 0.75
CA GLY A 171 -10.83 7.21 2.10
C GLY A 171 -12.05 6.50 2.70
N VAL A 172 -13.13 6.36 1.93
CA VAL A 172 -14.34 5.62 2.33
C VAL A 172 -14.02 4.15 2.58
N ILE A 173 -13.29 3.50 1.68
CA ILE A 173 -12.85 2.10 1.87
C ILE A 173 -12.05 1.95 3.17
N LEU A 174 -11.08 2.85 3.42
CA LEU A 174 -10.28 2.82 4.64
C LEU A 174 -11.12 3.09 5.90
N ALA A 175 -12.10 3.99 5.82
CA ALA A 175 -13.03 4.27 6.91
C ALA A 175 -13.90 3.05 7.22
N MET A 176 -14.51 2.43 6.21
CA MET A 176 -15.27 1.19 6.34
C MET A 176 -14.43 0.06 6.95
N LEU A 177 -13.20 -0.14 6.47
CA LEU A 177 -12.27 -1.14 7.03
C LEU A 177 -11.74 -0.81 8.44
N ARG A 178 -11.86 0.44 8.90
CA ARG A 178 -11.57 0.84 10.29
C ARG A 178 -12.79 0.63 11.18
N LEU A 179 -13.98 0.95 10.70
CA LEU A 179 -15.25 0.73 11.40
C LEU A 179 -15.51 -0.76 11.59
N ALA A 180 -15.28 -1.58 10.56
CA ALA A 180 -15.43 -3.04 10.63
C ALA A 180 -14.50 -3.68 11.68
N ARG A 181 -13.34 -3.07 11.99
CA ARG A 181 -12.44 -3.55 13.05
C ARG A 181 -12.96 -3.29 14.47
N ARG A 182 -13.96 -2.42 14.65
CA ARG A 182 -14.60 -2.21 15.96
C ARG A 182 -15.50 -3.39 16.32
N TYR A 183 -15.91 -4.19 15.34
CA TYR A 183 -16.63 -5.43 15.57
C TYR A 183 -15.60 -6.57 15.63
N PRO A 184 -15.61 -7.43 16.68
CA PRO A 184 -14.61 -8.46 16.92
C PRO A 184 -14.76 -9.68 15.99
N LEU A 185 -14.84 -9.44 14.68
CA LEU A 185 -14.89 -10.48 13.65
C LEU A 185 -13.46 -10.90 13.29
N GLY A 186 -12.80 -11.59 14.23
CA GLY A 186 -11.59 -12.37 13.99
C GLY A 186 -10.27 -11.59 13.81
N THR A 187 -9.18 -12.28 14.08
CA THR A 187 -7.78 -11.86 13.92
C THR A 187 -7.54 -11.31 12.52
N ALA A 188 -7.45 -9.98 12.41
CA ALA A 188 -7.23 -9.31 11.15
C ALA A 188 -5.78 -9.51 10.71
N SER A 189 -5.55 -10.49 9.81
CA SER A 189 -4.30 -10.65 9.08
C SER A 189 -3.77 -9.28 8.65
N ARG A 190 -2.58 -8.91 9.11
CA ARG A 190 -1.88 -7.70 8.65
C ARG A 190 -0.83 -8.14 7.66
N LEU A 191 -0.86 -7.56 6.46
CA LEU A 191 0.29 -7.66 5.55
C LEU A 191 1.53 -7.08 6.27
N PRO A 192 2.71 -7.68 6.09
CA PRO A 192 3.94 -7.13 6.62
C PRO A 192 4.10 -5.66 6.18
N ARG A 193 4.47 -4.79 7.12
CA ARG A 193 4.50 -3.32 6.90
C ARG A 193 5.42 -2.90 5.75
N ASN A 194 6.43 -3.72 5.46
CA ASN A 194 7.39 -3.52 4.38
C ASN A 194 6.80 -3.79 2.99
N VAL A 195 5.73 -4.58 2.84
CA VAL A 195 5.16 -4.90 1.51
C VAL A 195 4.62 -3.65 0.81
N VAL A 196 3.79 -2.86 1.50
CA VAL A 196 3.25 -1.61 0.94
C VAL A 196 4.38 -0.63 0.62
N ALA A 197 5.39 -0.56 1.49
CA ALA A 197 6.53 0.34 1.28
C ALA A 197 7.40 -0.08 0.09
N ALA A 198 7.65 -1.38 -0.07
CA ALA A 198 8.40 -1.94 -1.19
C ALA A 198 7.66 -1.73 -2.52
N ILE A 199 6.38 -2.09 -2.58
CA ILE A 199 5.55 -1.91 -3.79
C ILE A 199 5.45 -0.43 -4.15
N GLY A 200 5.20 0.43 -3.16
CA GLY A 200 5.19 1.88 -3.38
C GLY A 200 6.53 2.37 -3.93
N ALA A 201 7.64 1.98 -3.32
CA ALA A 201 8.96 2.40 -3.77
C ALA A 201 9.23 1.98 -5.21
N THR A 202 9.02 0.70 -5.56
CA THR A 202 9.29 0.20 -6.91
C THR A 202 8.35 0.80 -7.94
N ALA A 203 7.05 0.88 -7.65
CA ALA A 203 6.07 1.42 -8.58
C ALA A 203 6.30 2.92 -8.85
N PHE A 204 6.48 3.73 -7.81
CA PHE A 204 6.66 5.17 -7.96
C PHE A 204 8.04 5.55 -8.51
N LEU A 205 9.12 4.86 -8.10
CA LEU A 205 10.45 5.10 -8.68
C LEU A 205 10.50 4.66 -10.14
N GLY A 206 9.93 3.49 -10.46
CA GLY A 206 9.86 2.98 -11.83
C GLY A 206 9.04 3.89 -12.74
N ALA A 207 7.83 4.26 -12.31
CA ALA A 207 6.99 5.21 -13.05
C ALA A 207 7.67 6.57 -13.19
N GLY A 208 8.27 7.10 -12.12
CA GLY A 208 8.97 8.38 -12.13
C GLY A 208 10.14 8.39 -13.10
N ALA A 209 10.99 7.36 -13.06
CA ALA A 209 12.11 7.22 -13.99
C ALA A 209 11.63 7.08 -15.44
N ALA A 210 10.57 6.28 -15.69
CA ALA A 210 9.99 6.11 -17.02
C ALA A 210 9.40 7.40 -17.56
N LEU A 211 8.68 8.18 -16.74
CA LEU A 211 8.08 9.46 -17.14
C LEU A 211 9.13 10.53 -17.40
N VAL A 212 10.17 10.64 -16.56
CA VAL A 212 11.30 11.55 -16.81
C VAL A 212 12.04 11.15 -18.09
N ALA A 213 12.30 9.85 -18.29
CA ALA A 213 12.92 9.35 -19.51
C ALA A 213 12.05 9.62 -20.74
N ALA A 214 10.73 9.46 -20.65
CA ALA A 214 9.79 9.79 -21.71
C ALA A 214 9.75 11.30 -21.99
N GLY A 215 9.79 12.15 -20.96
CA GLY A 215 9.90 13.60 -21.09
C GLY A 215 11.21 14.01 -21.79
N ALA A 216 12.34 13.39 -21.43
CA ALA A 216 13.62 13.61 -22.10
C ALA A 216 13.61 13.12 -23.55
N ALA A 217 13.06 11.93 -23.77
CA ALA A 217 12.93 11.33 -25.08
C ALA A 217 11.96 12.10 -25.96
N ASN A 218 10.94 12.78 -25.46
CA ASN A 218 10.04 13.60 -26.29
C ASN A 218 10.75 14.81 -26.93
N GLY A 219 11.87 15.25 -26.36
CA GLY A 219 12.78 16.19 -27.02
C GLY A 219 13.50 15.60 -28.24
N ILE A 220 13.50 14.27 -28.38
CA ILE A 220 14.27 13.49 -29.37
C ILE A 220 13.34 12.74 -30.35
N ALA A 221 12.28 12.11 -29.85
CA ALA A 221 11.29 11.33 -30.56
C ALA A 221 9.96 12.11 -30.61
N ARG A 222 9.63 12.61 -31.80
CA ARG A 222 8.41 13.40 -32.06
C ARG A 222 7.17 12.53 -31.84
N GLY A 223 6.28 12.92 -30.94
CA GLY A 223 4.95 12.28 -30.87
C GLY A 223 4.17 12.42 -29.58
N VAL A 224 4.78 12.87 -28.48
CA VAL A 224 4.09 12.94 -27.17
C VAL A 224 3.68 14.38 -26.87
N TRP A 225 2.43 14.57 -26.45
CA TRP A 225 1.92 15.86 -26.02
C TRP A 225 2.47 16.21 -24.64
N GLY A 226 2.70 17.51 -24.42
CA GLY A 226 2.98 18.06 -23.10
C GLY A 226 4.24 17.52 -22.42
N GLN A 227 5.42 17.89 -22.93
CA GLN A 227 6.70 17.47 -22.35
C GLN A 227 6.83 17.88 -20.88
N GLY A 228 6.37 19.08 -20.51
CA GLY A 228 6.41 19.53 -19.13
C GLY A 228 5.56 18.68 -18.18
N VAL A 229 4.40 18.17 -18.63
CA VAL A 229 3.55 17.27 -17.82
C VAL A 229 4.31 15.99 -17.45
N LEU A 230 5.02 15.39 -18.41
CA LEU A 230 5.80 14.17 -18.14
C LEU A 230 6.90 14.40 -17.09
N TYR A 231 7.57 15.55 -17.14
CA TYR A 231 8.57 15.90 -16.14
C TYR A 231 7.93 16.15 -14.76
N THR A 232 6.83 16.88 -14.69
CA THR A 232 6.17 17.15 -13.40
C THR A 232 5.64 15.86 -12.78
N ASP A 233 4.99 15.01 -13.56
CA ASP A 233 4.48 13.71 -13.10
C ASP A 233 5.64 12.81 -12.67
N GLY A 234 6.71 12.78 -13.46
CA GLY A 234 7.91 12.01 -13.17
C GLY A 234 8.60 12.44 -11.88
N VAL A 235 8.81 13.74 -11.68
CA VAL A 235 9.43 14.29 -10.47
C VAL A 235 8.57 14.02 -9.24
N VAL A 236 7.25 14.23 -9.32
CA VAL A 236 6.34 13.94 -8.20
C VAL A 236 6.36 12.45 -7.86
N ALA A 237 6.30 11.57 -8.87
CA ALA A 237 6.39 10.13 -8.67
C ALA A 237 7.73 9.76 -8.00
N LEU A 238 8.86 10.33 -8.43
CA LEU A 238 10.17 10.08 -7.79
C LEU A 238 10.18 10.51 -6.32
N ILE A 239 9.61 11.67 -5.98
CA ILE A 239 9.51 12.14 -4.59
C ILE A 239 8.74 11.14 -3.73
N PHE A 240 7.56 10.70 -4.19
CA PHE A 240 6.78 9.68 -3.48
C PHE A 240 7.53 8.35 -3.39
N GLY A 241 8.22 7.95 -4.45
CA GLY A 241 9.07 6.76 -4.48
C GLY A 241 10.19 6.79 -3.45
N VAL A 242 10.88 7.94 -3.29
CA VAL A 242 11.90 8.15 -2.26
C VAL A 242 11.30 8.08 -0.86
N VAL A 243 10.14 8.70 -0.64
CA VAL A 243 9.43 8.60 0.66
C VAL A 243 9.12 7.14 1.00
N PHE A 244 8.62 6.36 0.05
CA PHE A 244 8.37 4.93 0.25
C PHE A 244 9.64 4.13 0.48
N LEU A 245 10.72 4.42 -0.27
CA LEU A 245 12.02 3.78 -0.10
C LEU A 245 12.57 4.03 1.31
N ILE A 246 12.52 5.28 1.80
CA ILE A 246 12.94 5.60 3.17
C ILE A 246 12.12 4.82 4.20
N ARG A 247 10.79 4.71 4.00
CA ARG A 247 9.93 3.91 4.89
C ARG A 247 10.31 2.43 4.85
N PHE A 248 10.58 1.88 3.67
CA PHE A 248 11.04 0.51 3.51
C PHE A 248 12.38 0.27 4.22
N LEU A 249 13.37 1.15 3.99
CA LEU A 249 14.68 1.07 4.63
C LEU A 249 14.60 1.14 6.16
N ARG A 250 13.71 1.98 6.71
CA ARG A 250 13.46 2.05 8.16
C ARG A 250 12.83 0.78 8.73
N THR A 251 12.09 0.01 7.92
CA THR A 251 11.49 -1.25 8.39
C THR A 251 12.45 -2.44 8.37
N ILE A 252 13.50 -2.39 7.54
CA ILE A 252 14.47 -3.49 7.42
C ILE A 252 15.73 -3.28 8.26
N ARG A 253 15.99 -2.06 8.76
CA ARG A 253 17.13 -1.81 9.65
C ARG A 253 16.94 -2.60 10.95
N PRO A 254 17.84 -3.53 11.29
CA PRO A 254 17.75 -4.29 12.52
C PRO A 254 17.94 -3.35 13.73
N VAL A 255 17.28 -3.65 14.84
CA VAL A 255 17.30 -2.88 16.10
C VAL A 255 18.67 -2.93 16.81
N SER A 256 19.71 -3.45 16.16
CA SER A 256 21.04 -3.71 16.74
C SER A 256 21.88 -2.48 17.09
N ALA A 257 21.38 -1.26 16.90
CA ALA A 257 22.14 -0.02 17.16
C ALA A 257 21.74 0.71 18.45
N ALA A 258 20.90 0.12 19.31
CA ALA A 258 20.46 0.74 20.57
C ALA A 258 21.04 0.08 21.84
N ALA A 259 22.09 -0.74 21.71
CA ALA A 259 22.72 -1.44 22.84
C ALA A 259 24.25 -1.38 22.80
N ALA A 260 24.82 -0.24 22.41
CA ALA A 260 26.24 0.07 22.57
C ALA A 260 26.39 1.47 23.20
#